data_AF-A0A816TF99-F1
#
_entry.id   AF-A0A816TF99-F1
#
_cell.length_a   1.000
_cell.length_b   1.000
_cell.length_c   1.000
_cell.angle_alpha   90.00
_cell.angle_beta   90.00
_cell.angle_gamma   90.00
#
_symmetry.space_group_name_H-M   'P 1'
#
loop_
_entity.id
_entity.type
_entity.pdbx_description
1 polymer ?
#
loop_
_entity_poly.entity_id
_entity_poly.type
_entity_poly.pdbx_seq_one_letter_code
_entity_poly.pdbx_strand_id
1 'polypeptide(L)'
;MRKPKDESITYVDHAAASLYSKKQLSSIFNSLNSSVYGNPHSRHLPSEIVTQSIDAARNRIFEHFNTSSEDYDLIFTSGATDAIKIIANCFCWRLNDSNNIRNQQEPEEENRGVFVYTQENHTSVLGIREAASKNGADIYSLLSSKAYEIFKESKGSNFYTGVLNETNSEPSNIGLFAFSGQCNFSGEKYPLKWIENVHSGLLGQICEENPMNDSNKIEGMFCRN
;
A
#
# COMPACT_ATOMS: atom_id res chain seq x y z
N MET A 1 11.52 -8.49 -27.41
CA MET A 1 12.52 -7.40 -27.25
C MET A 1 12.24 -6.30 -28.26
N ARG A 2 12.16 -5.04 -27.79
CA ARG A 2 12.03 -3.85 -28.66
C ARG A 2 13.39 -3.63 -29.31
N LYS A 3 13.49 -3.73 -30.64
CA LYS A 3 14.62 -3.17 -31.37
C LYS A 3 14.33 -1.68 -31.60
N PRO A 4 15.08 -0.74 -30.99
CA PRO A 4 15.01 0.65 -31.39
C PRO A 4 15.44 0.78 -32.87
N LYS A 5 15.16 1.93 -33.47
CA LYS A 5 15.60 2.26 -34.85
C LYS A 5 17.12 2.21 -35.01
N ASP A 6 17.83 2.23 -33.89
CA ASP A 6 19.24 1.95 -33.76
C ASP A 6 19.40 0.47 -33.35
N GLU A 7 19.77 -0.39 -34.30
CA GLU A 7 19.79 -1.86 -34.10
C GLU A 7 20.82 -2.33 -33.06
N SER A 8 21.57 -1.41 -32.46
CA SER A 8 22.64 -1.65 -31.49
C SER A 8 22.21 -1.64 -30.02
N ILE A 9 21.02 -1.13 -29.68
CA ILE A 9 20.60 -0.92 -28.28
C ILE A 9 19.55 -1.95 -27.84
N THR A 10 19.83 -2.68 -26.76
CA THR A 10 18.88 -3.59 -26.11
C THR A 10 18.54 -3.09 -24.71
N TYR A 11 17.26 -2.81 -24.44
CA TYR A 11 16.79 -2.42 -23.12
C TYR A 11 16.64 -3.64 -22.21
N VAL A 12 17.29 -3.59 -21.04
CA VAL A 12 17.28 -4.67 -20.04
C VAL A 12 16.82 -4.20 -18.65
N ASP A 13 16.49 -2.92 -18.47
CA ASP A 13 16.07 -2.34 -17.18
C ASP A 13 14.55 -2.46 -16.94
N HIS A 14 14.03 -3.67 -17.06
CA HIS A 14 12.59 -3.94 -16.90
C HIS A 14 12.12 -3.95 -15.44
N ALA A 15 13.04 -4.07 -14.49
CA ALA A 15 12.76 -4.06 -13.06
C ALA A 15 12.40 -2.66 -12.54
N ALA A 16 13.02 -1.60 -13.07
CA ALA A 16 12.69 -0.22 -12.72
C ALA A 16 11.39 0.23 -13.42
N ALA A 17 11.34 0.11 -14.75
CA ALA A 17 10.16 0.46 -15.53
C ALA A 17 10.16 -0.32 -16.85
N SER A 18 9.09 -1.06 -17.10
CA SER A 18 8.93 -1.76 -18.37
C SER A 18 8.46 -0.83 -19.48
N LEU A 19 9.01 -1.04 -20.68
CA LEU A 19 8.56 -0.31 -21.88
C LEU A 19 7.17 -0.80 -22.34
N TYR A 20 6.37 0.11 -22.86
CA TYR A 20 5.12 -0.24 -23.55
C TYR A 20 5.37 -1.19 -24.74
N SER A 21 4.42 -2.07 -25.00
CA SER A 21 4.43 -2.95 -26.17
C SER A 21 3.84 -2.26 -27.41
N LYS A 22 4.28 -2.68 -28.61
CA LYS A 22 3.69 -2.22 -29.87
C LYS A 22 2.19 -2.51 -29.93
N LYS A 23 1.76 -3.67 -29.41
CA LYS A 23 0.35 -4.06 -29.37
C LYS A 23 -0.47 -3.09 -28.51
N GLN A 24 0.04 -2.69 -27.35
CA GLN A 24 -0.62 -1.68 -26.51
C GLN A 24 -0.76 -0.35 -27.24
N LEU A 25 0.32 0.14 -27.88
CA LEU A 25 0.26 1.38 -28.66
C LEU A 25 -0.74 1.32 -29.80
N SER A 26 -0.69 0.28 -30.63
CA SER A 26 -1.62 0.12 -31.76
C SER A 26 -3.06 0.00 -31.27
N SER A 27 -3.30 -0.71 -30.16
CA SER A 27 -4.63 -0.84 -29.58
C SER A 27 -5.16 0.50 -29.09
N ILE A 28 -4.38 1.25 -28.31
CA ILE A 28 -4.78 2.56 -27.79
C ILE A 28 -5.03 3.54 -28.95
N PHE A 29 -4.13 3.56 -29.93
CA PHE A 29 -4.28 4.42 -31.11
C PHE A 29 -5.57 4.11 -31.87
N ASN A 30 -5.82 2.83 -32.17
CA ASN A 30 -7.04 2.42 -32.87
C ASN A 30 -8.29 2.80 -32.06
N SER A 31 -8.31 2.51 -30.75
CA SER A 31 -9.41 2.85 -29.85
C SER A 31 -9.71 4.35 -29.82
N LEU A 32 -8.69 5.19 -29.66
CA LEU A 32 -8.85 6.66 -29.64
C LEU A 32 -9.25 7.22 -31.01
N ASN A 33 -8.83 6.59 -32.10
CA ASN A 33 -9.15 7.05 -33.46
C ASN A 33 -10.54 6.59 -33.94
N SER A 34 -11.07 5.48 -33.41
CA SER A 34 -12.36 4.92 -33.84
C SER A 34 -13.55 5.31 -32.95
N SER A 35 -13.29 5.89 -31.78
CA SER A 35 -14.31 6.07 -30.74
C SER A 35 -14.26 7.47 -30.12
N VAL A 36 -15.42 8.01 -29.78
CA VAL A 36 -15.53 9.25 -28.99
C VAL A 36 -15.67 8.87 -27.52
N TYR A 37 -14.71 9.27 -26.70
CA TYR A 37 -14.76 9.07 -25.26
C TYR A 37 -15.28 10.35 -24.59
N GLY A 38 -16.52 10.28 -24.12
CA GLY A 38 -17.18 11.40 -23.45
C GLY A 38 -16.82 11.53 -21.97
N ASN A 39 -17.23 12.61 -21.33
CA ASN A 39 -17.13 12.72 -19.87
C ASN A 39 -18.11 11.71 -19.22
N PRO A 40 -17.66 10.77 -18.37
CA PRO A 40 -18.48 9.70 -17.77
C PRO A 40 -19.62 10.21 -16.88
N HIS A 41 -19.60 11.47 -16.46
CA HIS A 41 -20.68 12.09 -15.70
C HIS A 41 -21.78 12.71 -16.57
N SER A 42 -21.62 12.66 -17.90
CA SER A 42 -22.62 13.15 -18.85
C SER A 42 -23.69 12.08 -19.11
N ARG A 43 -24.90 12.50 -19.52
CA ARG A 43 -26.01 11.59 -19.86
C ARG A 43 -26.17 11.46 -21.37
N HIS A 44 -25.18 10.88 -22.04
CA HIS A 44 -25.22 10.62 -23.49
C HIS A 44 -24.43 9.35 -23.85
N LEU A 45 -24.67 8.80 -25.04
CA LEU A 45 -24.11 7.50 -25.46
C LEU A 45 -22.57 7.38 -25.32
N PRO A 46 -21.74 8.36 -25.75
CA PRO A 46 -20.29 8.31 -25.51
C PRO A 46 -19.85 8.26 -24.04
N SER A 47 -20.70 8.71 -23.11
CA SER A 47 -20.43 8.65 -21.67
C SER A 47 -20.71 7.26 -21.13
N GLU A 48 -21.82 6.64 -21.55
CA GLU A 48 -22.16 5.26 -21.19
C GLU A 48 -21.07 4.26 -21.63
N ILE A 49 -20.52 4.45 -22.84
CA ILE A 49 -19.40 3.64 -23.35
C ILE A 49 -18.17 3.75 -22.45
N VAL A 50 -17.86 4.94 -21.95
CA VAL A 50 -16.74 5.17 -21.03
C VAL A 50 -16.99 4.49 -19.69
N THR A 51 -18.18 4.65 -19.12
CA THR A 51 -18.57 4.00 -17.85
C THR A 51 -18.46 2.48 -17.97
N GLN A 52 -19.00 1.88 -19.03
CA GLN A 52 -18.88 0.44 -19.29
C GLN A 52 -17.42 0.00 -19.46
N SER A 53 -16.59 0.82 -20.09
CA SER A 53 -15.15 0.52 -20.26
C SER A 53 -14.40 0.55 -18.93
N ILE A 54 -14.75 1.48 -18.03
CA ILE A 54 -14.21 1.56 -16.67
C ILE A 54 -14.65 0.33 -15.86
N ASP A 55 -15.91 -0.07 -15.96
CA ASP A 55 -16.43 -1.24 -15.25
C ASP A 55 -15.81 -2.54 -15.76
N ALA A 56 -15.63 -2.68 -17.07
CA ALA A 56 -14.92 -3.81 -17.66
C ALA A 56 -13.45 -3.87 -17.21
N ALA A 57 -12.77 -2.71 -17.11
CA ALA A 57 -11.41 -2.65 -16.57
C ALA A 57 -11.38 -3.04 -15.08
N ARG A 58 -12.35 -2.61 -14.29
CA ARG A 58 -12.49 -2.97 -12.87
C ARG A 58 -12.66 -4.49 -12.70
N ASN A 59 -13.58 -5.10 -13.44
CA ASN A 59 -13.83 -6.54 -13.38
C ASN A 59 -12.58 -7.35 -13.76
N ARG A 60 -11.84 -6.92 -14.78
CA ARG A 60 -10.59 -7.58 -15.17
C ARG A 60 -9.52 -7.53 -14.07
N ILE A 61 -9.48 -6.45 -13.27
CA ILE A 61 -8.55 -6.35 -12.14
C ILE A 61 -8.98 -7.29 -11.02
N PHE A 62 -10.28 -7.36 -10.71
CA PHE A 62 -10.81 -8.33 -9.75
C PHE A 62 -10.48 -9.78 -10.14
N GLU A 63 -10.69 -10.15 -11.41
CA GLU A 63 -10.30 -11.46 -11.94
C GLU A 63 -8.79 -11.71 -11.80
N HIS A 64 -7.95 -10.70 -12.09
CA HIS A 64 -6.50 -10.82 -11.99
C HIS A 64 -6.03 -11.14 -10.55
N PHE A 65 -6.67 -10.54 -9.55
CA PHE A 65 -6.37 -10.75 -8.14
C PHE A 65 -7.22 -11.85 -7.49
N ASN A 66 -8.04 -12.58 -8.26
CA ASN A 66 -8.94 -13.62 -7.79
C ASN A 66 -9.82 -13.14 -6.61
N THR A 67 -10.49 -11.98 -6.81
CA THR A 67 -11.35 -11.36 -5.81
C THR A 67 -12.57 -10.69 -6.46
N SER A 68 -13.38 -9.97 -5.69
CA SER A 68 -14.66 -9.41 -6.14
C SER A 68 -14.98 -8.05 -5.49
N SER A 69 -16.04 -7.40 -5.98
CA SER A 69 -16.59 -6.19 -5.35
C SER A 69 -17.31 -6.45 -4.03
N GLU A 70 -17.56 -7.72 -3.66
CA GLU A 70 -18.11 -8.06 -2.35
C GLU A 70 -17.03 -8.01 -1.27
N ASP A 71 -15.77 -8.29 -1.65
CA ASP A 71 -14.62 -8.35 -0.76
C ASP A 71 -13.82 -7.02 -0.72
N TYR A 72 -13.72 -6.33 -1.86
CA TYR A 72 -12.89 -5.12 -1.99
C TYR A 72 -13.53 -4.04 -2.87
N ASP A 73 -13.31 -2.78 -2.46
CA ASP A 73 -13.49 -1.63 -3.33
C ASP A 73 -12.26 -1.38 -4.21
N LEU A 74 -12.49 -1.10 -5.49
CA LEU A 74 -11.43 -0.76 -6.44
C LEU A 74 -11.43 0.74 -6.77
N ILE A 75 -10.32 1.39 -6.40
CA ILE A 75 -10.09 2.82 -6.63
C ILE A 75 -8.97 2.99 -7.67
N PHE A 76 -9.29 3.61 -8.80
CA PHE A 76 -8.28 4.01 -9.79
C PHE A 76 -7.53 5.25 -9.30
N THR A 77 -6.20 5.20 -9.34
CA THR A 77 -5.32 6.31 -8.97
C THR A 77 -4.38 6.65 -10.12
N SER A 78 -3.67 7.77 -10.03
CA SER A 78 -2.67 8.13 -11.05
C SER A 78 -1.43 7.23 -11.04
N GLY A 79 -1.26 6.41 -10.00
CA GLY A 79 -0.20 5.41 -9.88
C GLY A 79 0.00 4.94 -8.43
N ALA A 80 0.92 3.99 -8.23
CA ALA A 80 1.16 3.39 -6.91
C ALA A 80 1.54 4.41 -5.83
N THR A 81 2.33 5.44 -6.17
CA THR A 81 2.69 6.50 -5.21
C THR A 81 1.49 7.32 -4.74
N ASP A 82 0.53 7.58 -5.64
CA ASP A 82 -0.69 8.32 -5.32
C ASP A 82 -1.63 7.48 -4.44
N ALA A 83 -1.78 6.19 -4.76
CA ALA A 83 -2.50 5.24 -3.90
C ALA A 83 -1.92 5.16 -2.48
N ILE A 84 -0.59 5.09 -2.36
CA ILE A 84 0.09 5.06 -1.05
C ILE A 84 -0.13 6.36 -0.27
N LYS A 85 -0.12 7.52 -0.94
CA LYS A 85 -0.43 8.81 -0.29
C LYS A 85 -1.86 8.87 0.24
N ILE A 86 -2.83 8.32 -0.49
CA ILE A 86 -4.21 8.22 -0.01
C ILE A 86 -4.24 7.39 1.28
N ILE A 87 -3.59 6.23 1.31
CA ILE A 87 -3.50 5.41 2.53
C ILE A 87 -2.87 6.22 3.68
N ALA A 88 -1.73 6.85 3.45
CA ALA A 88 -1.01 7.62 4.47
C ALA A 88 -1.87 8.73 5.10
N ASN A 89 -2.70 9.39 4.29
CA ASN A 89 -3.51 10.53 4.71
C ASN A 89 -4.88 10.13 5.29
N CYS A 90 -5.40 8.95 4.91
CA CYS A 90 -6.73 8.49 5.34
C CYS A 90 -6.67 7.43 6.45
N PHE A 91 -5.50 6.84 6.72
CA PHE A 91 -5.34 5.88 7.80
C PHE A 91 -5.51 6.56 9.16
N CYS A 92 -6.26 5.93 10.06
CA CYS A 92 -6.43 6.42 11.43
C CYS A 92 -5.15 6.15 12.23
N TRP A 93 -4.40 7.19 12.56
CA TRP A 93 -3.13 7.05 13.29
C TRP A 93 -3.30 7.09 14.81
N ARG A 94 -4.54 7.21 15.31
CA ARG A 94 -4.89 7.24 16.74
C ARG A 94 -6.23 6.54 16.99
N LEU A 95 -6.35 5.90 18.16
CA LEU A 95 -7.56 5.15 18.57
C LEU A 95 -8.82 6.03 18.65
N ASN A 96 -8.67 7.29 19.07
CA ASN A 96 -9.79 8.21 19.27
C ASN A 96 -10.00 9.23 18.15
N ASP A 97 -9.31 9.09 17.01
CA ASP A 97 -9.41 10.07 15.89
C ASP A 97 -10.78 10.05 15.19
N SER A 98 -11.54 8.97 15.35
CA SER A 98 -12.89 8.77 14.80
C SER A 98 -13.92 9.77 15.33
N ASN A 99 -13.68 10.37 16.51
CA ASN A 99 -14.53 11.37 17.14
C ASN A 99 -13.81 12.72 17.15
N ASN A 100 -14.01 13.47 16.06
CA ASN A 100 -13.45 14.79 15.80
C ASN A 100 -13.94 15.87 16.81
N ILE A 101 -13.60 15.74 18.08
CA ILE A 101 -13.67 16.83 19.06
C ILE A 101 -12.24 17.15 19.47
N ARG A 102 -11.76 18.25 18.89
CA ARG A 102 -10.51 18.94 19.20
C ARG A 102 -10.50 19.44 20.65
N ASN A 103 -10.45 18.53 21.61
CA ASN A 103 -10.05 18.89 22.97
C ASN A 103 -8.52 18.84 22.99
N GLN A 104 -7.93 20.03 23.14
CA GLN A 104 -6.49 20.30 23.14
C GLN A 104 -5.79 19.76 24.40
N GLN A 105 -6.08 18.52 24.80
CA GLN A 105 -5.28 17.83 25.81
C GLN A 105 -4.21 17.01 25.12
N GLU A 106 -2.99 17.12 25.65
CA GLU A 106 -1.84 16.33 25.22
C GLU A 106 -2.25 14.85 25.10
N PRO A 107 -1.93 14.19 23.97
CA PRO A 107 -2.38 12.83 23.73
C PRO A 107 -1.80 11.89 24.80
N GLU A 108 -2.67 11.12 25.45
CA GLU A 108 -2.27 10.01 26.30
C GLU A 108 -1.43 9.02 25.46
N GLU A 109 -0.29 8.56 26.01
CA GLU A 109 0.63 7.63 25.34
C GLU A 109 -0.09 6.36 24.86
N GLU A 110 -1.16 5.97 25.54
CA GLU A 110 -1.96 4.77 25.29
C GLU A 110 -2.80 4.81 23.99
N ASN A 111 -2.89 5.95 23.30
CA ASN A 111 -3.76 6.12 22.12
C ASN A 111 -3.02 6.20 20.77
N ARG A 112 -1.70 5.96 20.76
CA ARG A 112 -0.86 6.08 19.56
C ARG A 112 -1.02 4.86 18.67
N GLY A 113 -1.28 5.08 17.38
CA GLY A 113 -1.19 4.03 16.37
C GLY A 113 0.26 3.73 16.02
N VAL A 114 0.49 2.67 15.24
CA VAL A 114 1.84 2.26 14.84
C VAL A 114 1.96 2.08 13.34
N PHE A 115 3.08 2.51 12.76
CA PHE A 115 3.48 2.25 11.40
C PHE A 115 4.73 1.39 11.37
N VAL A 116 4.60 0.17 10.87
CA VAL A 116 5.71 -0.77 10.73
C VAL A 116 5.96 -1.02 9.25
N TYR A 117 7.21 -0.96 8.80
CA TYR A 117 7.54 -1.26 7.41
C TYR A 117 8.88 -1.98 7.26
N THR A 118 9.03 -2.77 6.19
CA THR A 118 10.34 -3.35 5.84
C THR A 118 11.21 -2.34 5.10
N GLN A 119 12.50 -2.26 5.44
CA GLN A 119 13.45 -1.29 4.86
C GLN A 119 13.61 -1.41 3.35
N GLU A 120 13.40 -2.61 2.82
CA GLU A 120 13.57 -2.97 1.42
C GLU A 120 12.38 -2.54 0.54
N ASN A 121 11.39 -1.86 1.11
CA ASN A 121 10.29 -1.26 0.36
C ASN A 121 10.75 -0.13 -0.57
N HIS A 122 9.94 0.14 -1.60
CA HIS A 122 10.08 1.33 -2.42
C HIS A 122 9.92 2.62 -1.60
N THR A 123 10.63 3.69 -1.99
CA THR A 123 10.69 4.97 -1.27
C THR A 123 9.32 5.62 -1.06
N SER A 124 8.34 5.33 -1.92
CA SER A 124 6.96 5.78 -1.74
C SER A 124 6.31 5.26 -0.45
N VAL A 125 6.63 4.03 -0.03
CA VAL A 125 6.17 3.45 1.25
C VAL A 125 6.88 4.12 2.42
N LEU A 126 8.18 4.40 2.28
CA LEU A 126 8.95 5.12 3.31
C LEU A 126 8.40 6.53 3.58
N GLY A 127 7.72 7.13 2.60
CA GLY A 127 7.06 8.42 2.72
C GLY A 127 5.86 8.43 3.68
N ILE A 128 5.25 7.27 3.97
CA ILE A 128 4.13 7.15 4.93
C ILE A 128 4.56 7.62 6.32
N ARG A 129 5.84 7.45 6.68
CA ARG A 129 6.43 7.90 7.95
C ARG A 129 6.12 9.35 8.29
N GLU A 130 6.14 10.23 7.28
CA GLU A 130 5.86 11.65 7.51
C GLU A 130 4.41 11.87 7.95
N ALA A 131 3.45 11.17 7.35
CA ALA A 131 2.05 11.26 7.72
C ALA A 131 1.81 10.61 9.10
N ALA A 132 2.39 9.44 9.35
CA ALA A 132 2.29 8.74 10.63
C ALA A 132 2.83 9.59 11.80
N SER A 133 4.07 10.11 11.68
CA SER A 133 4.70 10.94 12.72
C SER A 133 3.92 12.24 12.96
N LYS A 134 3.48 12.92 11.90
CA LYS A 134 2.65 14.15 12.04
C LYS A 134 1.36 13.91 12.79
N ASN A 135 0.78 12.72 12.67
CA ASN A 135 -0.43 12.32 13.40
C ASN A 135 -0.11 11.59 14.72
N GLY A 136 1.15 11.56 15.17
CA GLY A 136 1.56 11.02 16.47
C GLY A 136 1.50 9.49 16.57
N ALA A 137 1.64 8.78 15.45
CA ALA A 137 1.89 7.34 15.46
C ALA A 137 3.37 7.03 15.66
N ASP A 138 3.67 5.88 16.26
CA ASP A 138 5.03 5.37 16.41
C ASP A 138 5.48 4.65 15.14
N ILE A 139 6.76 4.75 14.82
CA ILE A 139 7.30 4.27 13.55
C ILE A 139 8.40 3.24 13.82
N TYR A 140 8.27 2.10 13.15
CA TYR A 140 9.20 0.98 13.24
C TYR A 140 9.68 0.58 11.85
N SER A 141 11.00 0.46 11.72
CA SER A 141 11.63 0.01 10.49
C SER A 141 12.29 -1.34 10.73
N LEU A 142 11.84 -2.36 10.00
CA LEU A 142 12.35 -3.72 10.12
C LEU A 142 13.22 -4.06 8.92
N LEU A 143 14.35 -4.72 9.16
CA LEU A 143 15.00 -5.49 8.11
C LEU A 143 14.12 -6.69 7.76
N SER A 144 14.11 -7.10 6.49
CA SER A 144 13.33 -8.26 6.07
C SER A 144 13.71 -9.53 6.85
N SER A 145 14.98 -9.71 7.21
CA SER A 145 15.44 -10.82 8.06
C SER A 145 14.76 -10.85 9.43
N LYS A 146 14.65 -9.70 10.11
CA LYS A 146 13.94 -9.57 11.39
C LYS A 146 12.44 -9.78 11.22
N ALA A 147 11.85 -9.30 10.13
CA ALA A 147 10.46 -9.60 9.80
C ALA A 147 10.23 -11.11 9.63
N TYR A 148 11.13 -11.82 8.94
CA TYR A 148 11.09 -13.28 8.85
C TYR A 148 11.14 -13.95 10.22
N GLU A 149 11.98 -13.48 11.14
CA GLU A 149 12.07 -14.02 12.51
C GLU A 149 10.78 -13.81 13.29
N ILE A 150 10.26 -12.58 13.32
CA ILE A 150 9.03 -12.22 14.03
C ILE A 150 7.84 -13.04 13.50
N PHE A 151 7.72 -13.14 12.18
CA PHE A 151 6.59 -13.81 11.53
C PHE A 151 6.82 -15.31 11.26
N LYS A 152 7.94 -15.91 11.72
CA LYS A 152 8.33 -17.31 11.44
C LYS A 152 7.41 -18.34 12.09
N GLU A 153 6.99 -18.06 13.32
CA GLU A 153 6.40 -19.05 14.23
C GLU A 153 5.15 -18.51 14.92
N SER A 154 4.12 -18.13 14.15
CA SER A 154 2.76 -18.02 14.68
C SER A 154 2.17 -19.41 14.98
N LYS A 155 2.81 -20.17 15.89
CA LYS A 155 2.17 -21.30 16.56
C LYS A 155 1.37 -20.75 17.73
N GLY A 156 0.09 -20.47 17.47
CA GLY A 156 -0.97 -20.56 18.49
C GLY A 156 -0.71 -19.90 19.84
N SER A 157 -0.10 -18.70 19.88
CA SER A 157 -0.34 -17.84 21.04
C SER A 157 -1.74 -17.28 20.88
N ASN A 158 -2.66 -17.71 21.73
CA ASN A 158 -4.01 -17.15 21.90
C ASN A 158 -3.93 -15.68 22.33
N PHE A 159 -3.44 -14.80 21.46
CA PHE A 159 -3.64 -13.38 21.61
C PHE A 159 -4.92 -13.06 20.86
N TYR A 160 -5.90 -12.70 21.67
CA TYR A 160 -7.25 -12.39 21.28
C TYR A 160 -7.25 -11.48 20.06
N THR A 161 -8.06 -11.91 19.11
CA THR A 161 -8.59 -11.14 18.00
C THR A 161 -8.92 -9.70 18.42
N GLY A 162 -8.17 -8.74 17.88
CA GLY A 162 -8.68 -7.40 17.59
C GLY A 162 -9.61 -7.39 16.36
N VAL A 163 -10.03 -8.56 15.88
CA VAL A 163 -11.11 -8.73 14.91
C VAL A 163 -12.36 -9.15 15.68
N LEU A 164 -13.22 -8.17 15.95
CA LEU A 164 -14.68 -8.34 16.04
C LEU A 164 -15.16 -9.49 16.94
N ASN A 165 -14.80 -9.48 18.22
CA ASN A 165 -15.70 -10.13 19.18
C ASN A 165 -16.99 -9.31 19.19
N GLU A 166 -18.14 -9.98 19.04
CA GLU A 166 -19.50 -9.43 19.24
C GLU A 166 -19.76 -8.94 20.69
N THR A 167 -18.70 -8.64 21.44
CA THR A 167 -18.71 -8.12 22.80
C THR A 167 -17.92 -6.82 22.84
N ASN A 168 -18.53 -5.69 22.47
CA ASN A 168 -18.26 -4.29 22.88
C ASN A 168 -16.85 -3.91 23.41
N SER A 169 -15.76 -4.45 22.87
CA SER A 169 -14.40 -4.16 23.29
C SER A 169 -13.69 -3.59 22.08
N GLU A 170 -13.47 -2.28 22.15
CA GLU A 170 -12.76 -1.51 21.14
C GLU A 170 -11.40 -2.16 20.83
N PRO A 171 -10.96 -2.16 19.55
CA PRO A 171 -9.63 -2.66 19.20
C PRO A 171 -8.58 -1.92 20.01
N SER A 172 -7.78 -2.66 20.78
CA SER A 172 -6.83 -2.05 21.72
C SER A 172 -5.59 -1.45 21.06
N ASN A 173 -5.36 -1.69 19.76
CA ASN A 173 -4.20 -1.19 19.01
C ASN A 173 -4.56 -0.95 17.54
N ILE A 174 -4.13 0.21 16.99
CA ILE A 174 -4.22 0.49 15.54
C ILE A 174 -2.82 0.40 14.94
N GLY A 175 -2.65 -0.44 13.91
CA GLY A 175 -1.36 -0.63 13.27
C GLY A 175 -1.45 -0.79 11.75
N LEU A 176 -0.53 -0.15 11.04
CA LEU A 176 -0.30 -0.36 9.61
C LEU A 176 1.03 -1.06 9.41
N PHE A 177 1.01 -2.25 8.78
CA PHE A 177 2.22 -2.93 8.31
C PHE A 177 2.36 -2.80 6.80
N ALA A 178 3.53 -2.39 6.31
CA ALA A 178 3.81 -2.27 4.89
C ALA A 178 5.05 -3.09 4.46
N PHE A 179 4.87 -3.97 3.48
CA PHE A 179 5.93 -4.74 2.84
C PHE A 179 5.61 -4.95 1.35
N SER A 180 6.64 -5.09 0.52
CA SER A 180 6.48 -5.32 -0.91
C SER A 180 6.15 -6.78 -1.21
N GLY A 181 5.26 -7.08 -2.15
CA GLY A 181 5.06 -8.48 -2.58
C GLY A 181 6.32 -9.12 -3.17
N GLN A 182 7.19 -8.30 -3.77
CA GLN A 182 8.51 -8.68 -4.25
C GLN A 182 9.47 -7.50 -4.12
N CYS A 183 10.68 -7.74 -3.60
CA CYS A 183 11.73 -6.72 -3.54
C CYS A 183 12.21 -6.36 -4.96
N ASN A 184 12.24 -5.07 -5.30
CA ASN A 184 12.67 -4.59 -6.61
C ASN A 184 14.19 -4.72 -6.83
N PHE A 185 14.98 -4.89 -5.76
CA PHE A 185 16.42 -5.08 -5.83
C PHE A 185 16.82 -6.57 -5.85
N SER A 186 16.41 -7.35 -4.84
CA SER A 186 16.80 -8.76 -4.72
C SER A 186 15.92 -9.71 -5.53
N GLY A 187 14.71 -9.29 -5.92
CA GLY A 187 13.70 -10.16 -6.52
C GLY A 187 13.07 -11.15 -5.53
N GLU A 188 13.40 -11.07 -4.24
CA GLU A 188 12.83 -11.92 -3.20
C GLU A 188 11.33 -11.66 -3.04
N LYS A 189 10.56 -12.73 -2.88
CA LYS A 189 9.12 -12.66 -2.62
C LYS A 189 8.88 -12.91 -1.14
N TYR A 190 8.26 -11.95 -0.47
CA TYR A 190 7.96 -12.09 0.96
C TYR A 190 6.68 -12.92 1.17
N PRO A 191 6.58 -13.68 2.28
CA PRO A 191 5.43 -14.54 2.55
C PRO A 191 4.15 -13.75 2.80
N LEU A 192 3.10 -14.01 2.02
CA LEU A 192 1.79 -13.40 2.23
C LEU A 192 1.15 -13.78 3.59
N LYS A 193 1.59 -14.88 4.21
CA LYS A 193 1.19 -15.29 5.57
C LYS A 193 1.47 -14.20 6.62
N TRP A 194 2.40 -13.28 6.36
CA TRP A 194 2.62 -12.12 7.24
C TRP A 194 1.35 -11.28 7.42
N ILE A 195 0.48 -11.20 6.40
CA ILE A 195 -0.79 -10.48 6.49
C ILE A 195 -1.70 -11.11 7.55
N GLU A 196 -1.85 -12.43 7.53
CA GLU A 196 -2.64 -13.18 8.51
C GLU A 196 -2.09 -12.99 9.93
N ASN A 197 -0.77 -13.05 10.09
CA ASN A 197 -0.10 -12.83 11.37
C ASN A 197 -0.31 -11.40 11.91
N VAL A 198 -0.29 -10.39 11.04
CA VAL A 198 -0.57 -9.00 11.43
C VAL A 198 -2.03 -8.86 11.87
N HIS A 199 -2.98 -9.41 11.11
CA HIS A 199 -4.40 -9.41 11.48
C HIS A 199 -4.70 -10.18 12.77
N SER A 200 -3.86 -11.16 13.13
CA SER A 200 -3.94 -11.85 14.43
C SER A 200 -3.30 -11.07 15.59
N GLY A 201 -2.92 -9.80 15.39
CA GLY A 201 -2.42 -8.92 16.45
C GLY A 201 -0.91 -8.97 16.69
N LEU A 202 -0.13 -9.67 15.85
CA LEU A 202 1.32 -9.83 16.08
C LEU A 202 2.12 -8.53 15.97
N LEU A 203 1.53 -7.45 15.40
CA LEU A 203 2.16 -6.13 15.40
C LEU A 203 2.43 -5.59 16.81
N GLY A 204 1.60 -5.94 17.80
CA GLY A 204 1.78 -5.48 19.19
C GLY A 204 3.14 -5.92 19.79
N GLN A 205 3.64 -7.11 19.41
CA GLN A 205 4.92 -7.63 19.91
C GLN A 205 6.13 -6.83 19.38
N ILE A 206 5.98 -6.18 18.23
CA ILE A 206 7.04 -5.36 17.62
C ILE A 206 7.19 -4.04 18.37
N CYS A 207 6.10 -3.55 18.98
CA CYS A 207 6.01 -2.25 19.62
C CYS A 207 6.55 -2.22 21.05
N GLU A 208 6.98 -3.37 21.59
CA GLU A 208 7.70 -3.46 22.86
C GLU A 208 9.21 -3.18 22.69
N GLU A 209 9.73 -3.23 21.45
CA GLU A 209 11.09 -2.80 21.11
C GLU A 209 11.09 -1.27 20.83
N ASN A 210 12.12 -0.51 21.23
CA ASN A 210 12.10 0.97 21.21
C ASN A 210 11.70 1.59 19.83
N PRO A 211 10.76 2.55 19.77
CA PRO A 211 10.40 3.24 18.53
C PRO A 211 11.55 4.07 17.98
N MET A 212 11.56 4.27 16.65
CA MET A 212 12.44 5.26 16.03
C MET A 212 11.97 6.66 16.43
N ASN A 213 12.43 7.16 17.58
CA ASN A 213 12.23 8.55 17.96
C ASN A 213 13.00 9.47 17.01
N ASP A 214 12.38 10.62 16.68
CA ASP A 214 12.85 11.67 15.74
C ASP A 214 14.28 12.21 16.00
N SER A 215 14.94 11.77 17.07
CA SER A 215 16.34 12.06 17.38
C SER A 215 17.35 11.31 16.52
N ASN A 216 16.98 10.20 15.87
CA ASN A 216 17.80 9.59 14.80
C ASN A 216 17.50 10.27 13.46
N LYS A 217 17.91 11.54 13.39
CA LYS A 217 17.92 12.37 12.19
C LYS A 217 18.42 11.56 10.99
N ILE A 218 17.57 11.46 9.98
CA ILE A 218 17.83 11.92 8.60
C ILE A 218 19.33 12.01 8.25
N GLU A 219 20.05 10.91 8.28
CA GLU A 219 21.31 10.78 7.56
C GLU A 219 21.05 9.96 6.32
N GLY A 220 21.25 10.64 5.19
CA GLY A 220 20.74 10.24 3.90
C GLY A 220 21.30 8.89 3.46
N MET A 221 20.40 8.00 3.10
CA MET A 221 20.63 7.05 2.03
C MET A 221 19.64 7.35 0.91
N PHE A 222 19.79 8.54 0.32
CA PHE A 222 19.44 8.70 -1.08
C PHE A 222 20.37 7.76 -1.83
N CYS A 223 19.88 6.58 -2.21
CA CYS A 223 20.42 5.89 -3.36
C CYS A 223 20.28 6.85 -4.54
N ARG A 224 21.34 7.64 -4.79
CA ARG A 224 21.54 8.31 -6.06
C ARG A 224 21.67 7.18 -7.08
N ASN A 225 20.65 7.00 -7.90
CA ASN A 225 20.82 6.40 -9.22
C ASN A 225 21.59 7.38 -10.11
#